data_AF-A0A829Q4J4-F1
#
_entry.id   AF-A0A829Q4J4-F1
#
_cell.length_a   1.000
_cell.length_b   1.000
_cell.length_c   1.000
_cell.angle_alpha   90.00
_cell.angle_beta   90.00
_cell.angle_gamma   90.00
#
_symmetry.space_group_name_H-M   'P 1'
#
loop_
_entity.id
_entity.type
_entity.pdbx_description
1 polymer ?
#
loop_
_entity_poly.entity_id
_entity_poly.type
_entity_poly.pdbx_seq_one_letter_code
_entity_poly.pdbx_strand_id
1 'polypeptide(L)'
;MLSRARVLASIALAALLTITGCSGDDSWINIKAAPGWSASYADAHNSSYTATEGARELTLEWSRNTKGQIRSAAAIGIDNFIAVSADTPSGCTLMEWEDNRAARQRWCTRMITGSPWSGPLADGYNNLYVGQPGAVVSFPPPNGFGGVNPSSAPPPHPRSWSPAGS
;
A
#
# COMPACT_ATOMS: atom_id res chain seq x y z
N MET A 1 59.93 7.21 -5.56
CA MET A 1 58.74 8.05 -5.83
C MET A 1 57.56 7.22 -6.34
N LEU A 2 57.74 6.29 -7.29
CA LEU A 2 56.68 5.40 -7.81
C LEU A 2 55.96 4.55 -6.74
N SER A 3 56.66 4.09 -5.70
CA SER A 3 56.07 3.29 -4.61
C SER A 3 55.10 4.09 -3.75
N ARG A 4 55.43 5.34 -3.43
CA ARG A 4 54.57 6.25 -2.67
C ARG A 4 53.31 6.61 -3.46
N ALA A 5 53.44 6.82 -4.76
CA ALA A 5 52.31 7.10 -5.65
C ALA A 5 51.31 5.92 -5.74
N ARG A 6 51.82 4.68 -5.81
CA ARG A 6 50.97 3.47 -5.83
C ARG A 6 50.23 3.22 -4.52
N VAL A 7 50.88 3.50 -3.38
CA VAL A 7 50.25 3.39 -2.05
C VAL A 7 49.14 4.44 -1.88
N LEU A 8 49.39 5.69 -2.29
CA LEU A 8 48.37 6.74 -2.24
C LEU A 8 47.18 6.43 -3.15
N ALA A 9 47.42 5.90 -4.36
CA ALA A 9 46.36 5.52 -5.29
C ALA A 9 45.49 4.36 -4.75
N SER A 10 46.09 3.38 -4.07
CA SER A 10 45.36 2.25 -3.49
C SER A 10 44.54 2.67 -2.25
N ILE A 11 45.06 3.56 -1.42
CA ILE A 11 44.31 4.16 -0.30
C ILE A 11 43.13 4.99 -0.83
N ALA A 12 43.35 5.81 -1.86
CA ALA A 12 42.29 6.61 -2.47
C ALA A 12 41.18 5.73 -3.08
N LEU A 13 41.55 4.66 -3.78
CA LEU A 13 40.58 3.73 -4.36
C LEU A 13 39.80 2.97 -3.28
N ALA A 14 40.47 2.54 -2.21
CA ALA A 14 39.80 1.90 -1.07
C ALA A 14 38.84 2.87 -0.36
N ALA A 15 39.23 4.12 -0.18
CA ALA A 15 38.37 5.16 0.40
C ALA A 15 37.16 5.50 -0.49
N LEU A 16 37.34 5.54 -1.81
CA LEU A 16 36.22 5.73 -2.76
C LEU A 16 35.24 4.56 -2.69
N LEU A 17 35.73 3.32 -2.66
CA LEU A 17 34.90 2.11 -2.56
C LEU A 17 34.15 2.02 -1.22
N THR A 18 34.73 2.48 -0.11
CA THR A 18 34.02 2.51 1.18
C THR A 18 32.96 3.60 1.24
N ILE A 19 33.19 4.76 0.61
CA ILE A 19 32.21 5.85 0.56
C ILE A 19 31.00 5.47 -0.32
N THR A 20 31.21 4.84 -1.48
CA THR A 20 30.10 4.41 -2.36
C THR A 20 29.46 3.08 -1.93
N GLY A 21 30.17 2.24 -1.18
CA GLY A 21 29.67 0.95 -0.70
C GLY A 21 28.81 1.03 0.56
N CYS A 22 28.96 2.09 1.35
CA CYS A 22 28.19 2.33 2.58
C CYS A 22 27.06 3.36 2.43
N SER A 23 26.83 3.93 1.24
CA SER A 23 25.60 4.68 0.98
C SER A 23 24.45 3.68 0.84
N GLY A 24 23.83 3.34 1.95
CA GLY A 24 22.55 2.64 1.95
C GLY A 24 21.50 3.54 1.33
N ASP A 25 21.24 3.37 0.04
CA ASP A 25 20.05 3.94 -0.58
C ASP A 25 18.84 3.15 -0.05
N ASP A 26 18.36 3.53 1.13
CA ASP A 26 17.09 3.05 1.71
C ASP A 26 15.87 3.55 0.91
N SER A 27 16.09 4.18 -0.25
CA SER A 27 15.03 4.68 -1.13
C SER A 27 14.10 3.56 -1.61
N TRP A 28 14.55 2.30 -1.62
CA TRP A 28 13.70 1.15 -1.94
C TRP A 28 12.86 0.64 -0.75
N ILE A 29 13.16 1.03 0.50
CA ILE A 29 12.40 0.68 1.72
C ILE A 29 11.48 1.83 2.19
N ASN A 30 11.50 2.98 1.52
CA ASN A 30 10.72 4.14 1.96
C ASN A 30 9.24 4.03 1.52
N ILE A 31 8.51 3.12 2.15
CA ILE A 31 7.06 2.93 1.93
C ILE A 31 6.34 4.17 2.47
N LYS A 32 5.71 4.91 1.56
CA LYS A 32 4.90 6.09 1.84
C LYS A 32 3.51 5.89 1.29
N ALA A 33 2.53 6.60 1.83
CA ALA A 33 1.19 6.62 1.27
C ALA A 33 1.22 7.01 -0.23
N ALA A 34 0.30 6.45 -1.02
CA ALA A 34 0.15 6.83 -2.42
C ALA A 34 -0.08 8.35 -2.53
N PRO A 35 0.40 9.02 -3.59
CA PRO A 35 0.02 10.40 -3.84
C PRO A 35 -1.50 10.49 -4.09
N GLY A 36 -2.13 11.60 -3.71
CA GLY A 36 -3.56 11.82 -3.92
C GLY A 36 -4.42 11.28 -2.76
N TRP A 37 -5.39 10.43 -3.06
CA TRP A 37 -6.41 9.98 -2.09
C TRP A 37 -6.11 8.60 -1.51
N SER A 38 -4.97 8.49 -0.83
CA SER A 38 -4.41 7.20 -0.39
C SER A 38 -5.24 6.45 0.66
N ALA A 39 -6.11 7.14 1.40
CA ALA A 39 -6.89 6.61 2.51
C ALA A 39 -8.24 7.33 2.61
N SER A 40 -9.10 6.86 3.52
CA SER A 40 -10.47 7.39 3.71
C SER A 40 -10.57 8.91 3.87
N TYR A 41 -9.54 9.58 4.39
CA TYR A 41 -9.50 11.04 4.59
C TYR A 41 -8.32 11.71 3.88
N ALA A 42 -7.92 11.16 2.74
CA ALA A 42 -6.83 11.59 1.85
C ALA A 42 -5.40 11.41 2.40
N ASP A 43 -5.14 11.94 3.59
CA ASP A 43 -3.80 12.00 4.20
C ASP A 43 -3.80 11.63 5.70
N ALA A 44 -2.60 11.57 6.28
CA ALA A 44 -2.40 11.23 7.70
C ALA A 44 -2.94 12.29 8.68
N HIS A 45 -3.28 13.49 8.20
CA HIS A 45 -3.92 14.54 9.01
C HIS A 45 -5.45 14.44 8.96
N ASN A 46 -5.98 13.49 8.19
CA ASN A 46 -7.40 13.33 7.89
C ASN A 46 -8.03 14.60 7.31
N SER A 47 -7.29 15.33 6.47
CA SER A 47 -7.71 16.64 5.98
C SER A 47 -9.01 16.60 5.16
N SER A 48 -9.32 15.45 4.54
CA SER A 48 -10.43 15.32 3.58
C SER A 48 -10.37 16.38 2.47
N TYR A 49 -9.16 16.81 2.11
CA TYR A 49 -8.90 17.95 1.24
C TYR A 49 -8.07 17.57 0.01
N THR A 50 -8.35 18.23 -1.10
CA THR A 50 -7.49 18.24 -2.29
C THR A 50 -7.37 19.66 -2.82
N ALA A 51 -6.19 20.01 -3.33
CA ALA A 51 -5.96 21.28 -4.02
C ALA A 51 -6.50 21.26 -5.47
N THR A 52 -6.99 20.12 -5.96
CA THR A 52 -7.62 20.00 -7.27
C THR A 52 -8.88 20.88 -7.33
N GLU A 53 -8.92 21.81 -8.29
CA GLU A 53 -10.11 22.63 -8.53
C GLU A 53 -11.31 21.75 -8.90
N GLY A 54 -12.48 22.04 -8.31
CA GLY A 54 -13.70 21.30 -8.59
C GLY A 54 -14.15 21.44 -10.05
N ALA A 55 -14.59 20.34 -10.64
CA ALA A 55 -15.16 20.35 -11.99
C ALA A 55 -16.45 21.18 -12.04
N ARG A 56 -16.62 21.98 -13.10
CA ARG A 56 -17.83 22.79 -13.34
C ARG A 56 -18.91 22.06 -14.14
N GLU A 57 -18.52 21.02 -14.86
CA GLU A 57 -19.39 20.18 -15.68
C GLU A 57 -19.03 18.72 -15.40
N LEU A 58 -19.98 17.97 -14.83
CA LEU A 58 -19.79 16.57 -14.45
C LEU A 58 -20.70 15.68 -15.29
N THR A 59 -20.12 14.66 -15.89
CA THR A 59 -20.85 13.57 -16.55
C THR A 59 -20.50 12.25 -15.89
N LEU A 60 -21.46 11.33 -15.80
CA LEU A 60 -21.18 9.98 -15.30
C LEU A 60 -20.27 9.24 -16.28
N GLU A 61 -19.04 8.94 -15.88
CA GLU A 61 -18.10 8.15 -16.69
C GLU A 61 -18.38 6.64 -16.56
N TRP A 62 -18.54 6.15 -15.33
CA TRP A 62 -18.85 4.76 -15.06
C TRP A 62 -19.58 4.60 -13.73
N SER A 63 -20.27 3.47 -13.55
CA SER A 63 -20.83 3.07 -12.26
C SER A 63 -20.56 1.59 -12.01
N ARG A 64 -20.36 1.23 -10.74
CA ARG A 64 -20.07 -0.14 -10.36
C ARG A 64 -20.78 -0.57 -9.09
N ASN A 65 -21.39 -1.76 -9.16
CA ASN A 65 -22.15 -2.31 -8.05
C ASN A 65 -21.23 -3.11 -7.10
N THR A 66 -21.18 -2.69 -5.84
CA THR A 66 -20.44 -3.35 -4.74
C THR A 66 -21.14 -4.58 -4.16
N LYS A 67 -22.40 -4.84 -4.54
CA LYS A 67 -23.26 -5.92 -4.04
C LYS A 67 -23.54 -5.86 -2.53
N GLY A 68 -23.33 -4.70 -1.92
CA GLY A 68 -23.57 -4.44 -0.50
C GLY A 68 -23.35 -2.97 -0.16
N GLN A 69 -23.51 -2.63 1.12
CA GLN A 69 -23.35 -1.25 1.57
C GLN A 69 -21.87 -0.89 1.70
N ILE A 70 -21.46 0.23 1.12
CA ILE A 70 -20.12 0.79 1.36
C ILE A 70 -20.10 1.31 2.80
N ARG A 71 -19.16 0.82 3.62
CA ARG A 71 -19.03 1.18 5.05
C ARG A 71 -17.82 2.05 5.34
N SER A 72 -16.91 2.21 4.39
CA SER A 72 -15.71 3.03 4.51
C SER A 72 -15.45 3.79 3.21
N ALA A 73 -14.76 4.92 3.32
CA ALA A 73 -14.38 5.68 2.13
C ALA A 73 -13.28 4.95 1.35
N ALA A 74 -13.31 5.11 0.03
CA ALA A 74 -12.38 4.46 -0.87
C ALA A 74 -10.95 5.01 -0.73
N ALA A 75 -9.98 4.21 -1.20
CA ALA A 75 -8.60 4.63 -1.39
C ALA A 75 -8.24 4.55 -2.87
N ILE A 76 -7.41 5.47 -3.34
CA ILE A 76 -6.91 5.55 -4.70
C ILE A 76 -5.38 5.39 -4.66
N GLY A 77 -4.88 4.36 -5.33
CA GLY A 77 -3.45 4.10 -5.51
C GLY A 77 -2.82 4.88 -6.67
N ILE A 78 -1.49 4.81 -6.77
CA ILE A 78 -0.71 5.58 -7.76
C ILE A 78 -1.02 5.22 -9.22
N ASP A 79 -1.53 4.02 -9.48
CA ASP A 79 -1.89 3.55 -10.84
C ASP A 79 -3.39 3.77 -11.18
N ASN A 80 -4.09 4.61 -10.42
CA ASN A 80 -5.55 4.80 -10.50
C ASN A 80 -6.35 3.53 -10.17
N PHE A 81 -5.86 2.78 -9.18
CA PHE A 81 -6.60 1.67 -8.60
C PHE A 81 -7.46 2.18 -7.47
N ILE A 82 -8.77 1.95 -7.56
CA ILE A 82 -9.73 2.30 -6.52
C ILE A 82 -10.04 1.05 -5.71
N ALA A 83 -9.72 1.10 -4.42
CA ALA A 83 -10.06 0.09 -3.45
C ALA A 83 -11.30 0.47 -2.66
N VAL A 84 -12.25 -0.44 -2.53
CA VAL A 84 -13.53 -0.24 -1.84
C VAL A 84 -13.83 -1.43 -0.94
N SER A 85 -14.16 -1.15 0.32
CA SER A 85 -14.74 -2.13 1.24
C SER A 85 -16.26 -2.02 1.26
N ALA A 86 -16.95 -3.15 1.19
CA ALA A 86 -18.40 -3.21 1.25
C ALA A 86 -18.89 -4.35 2.16
N ASP A 87 -19.96 -4.07 2.89
CA ASP A 87 -20.68 -5.01 3.73
C ASP A 87 -21.69 -5.75 2.86
N THR A 88 -21.25 -6.91 2.38
CA THR A 88 -22.01 -7.78 1.48
C THR A 88 -22.55 -9.00 2.24
N PRO A 89 -23.83 -9.39 2.03
CA PRO A 89 -24.37 -10.61 2.62
C PRO A 89 -23.61 -11.87 2.17
N SER A 90 -23.09 -11.85 0.93
CA SER A 90 -22.30 -12.92 0.34
C SER A 90 -21.34 -12.36 -0.72
N GLY A 91 -20.32 -13.15 -1.07
CA GLY A 91 -19.30 -12.74 -2.04
C GLY A 91 -18.18 -11.92 -1.40
N CYS A 92 -17.60 -11.00 -2.18
CA CYS A 92 -16.46 -10.21 -1.74
C CYS A 92 -16.87 -9.06 -0.82
N THR A 93 -15.98 -8.69 0.08
CA THR A 93 -16.13 -7.50 0.93
C THR A 93 -15.05 -6.46 0.68
N LEU A 94 -14.03 -6.80 -0.12
CA LEU A 94 -12.97 -5.92 -0.56
C LEU A 94 -12.75 -6.12 -2.06
N MET A 95 -12.71 -5.00 -2.79
CA MET A 95 -12.58 -4.99 -4.24
C MET A 95 -11.60 -3.90 -4.66
N GLU A 96 -10.83 -4.19 -5.71
CA GLU A 96 -10.00 -3.20 -6.37
C GLU A 96 -10.30 -3.13 -7.87
N TRP A 97 -10.50 -1.91 -8.36
CA TRP A 97 -10.91 -1.59 -9.72
C TRP A 97 -9.96 -0.60 -10.38
N GLU A 98 -9.86 -0.64 -11.71
CA GLU A 98 -9.10 0.35 -12.48
C GLU A 98 -10.02 1.50 -12.88
N ASP A 99 -9.81 2.67 -12.28
CA ASP A 99 -10.59 3.88 -12.55
C ASP A 99 -10.50 4.28 -14.03
N ASN A 100 -9.27 4.37 -14.54
CA ASN A 100 -8.94 4.72 -15.92
C ASN A 100 -9.36 3.65 -16.97
N ARG A 101 -10.00 2.55 -16.56
CA ARG A 101 -10.54 1.52 -17.45
C ARG A 101 -11.99 1.19 -17.11
N ALA A 102 -12.81 2.23 -16.91
CA ALA A 102 -14.26 2.10 -16.65
C ALA A 102 -14.57 1.12 -15.50
N ALA A 103 -13.81 1.24 -14.42
CA ALA A 103 -13.87 0.37 -13.24
C ALA A 103 -13.73 -1.13 -13.53
N ARG A 104 -12.84 -1.52 -14.46
CA ARG A 104 -12.51 -2.94 -14.69
C ARG A 104 -12.05 -3.60 -13.39
N GLN A 105 -12.60 -4.77 -13.06
CA GLN A 105 -12.19 -5.51 -11.86
C GLN A 105 -10.75 -5.99 -12.01
N ARG A 106 -9.90 -5.69 -11.03
CA ARG A 106 -8.60 -6.35 -10.88
C ARG A 106 -8.77 -7.65 -10.11
N TRP A 107 -9.26 -7.54 -8.87
CA TRP A 107 -9.49 -8.68 -8.00
C TRP A 107 -10.51 -8.34 -6.92
N CYS A 108 -11.10 -9.37 -6.33
CA CYS A 108 -12.23 -9.30 -5.43
C CYS A 108 -12.02 -10.39 -4.37
N THR A 109 -12.04 -10.05 -3.09
CA THR A 109 -11.81 -11.03 -2.02
C THR A 109 -12.81 -10.86 -0.88
N ARG A 110 -13.04 -11.96 -0.16
CA ARG A 110 -13.85 -11.97 1.06
C ARG A 110 -12.92 -11.88 2.25
N MET A 111 -13.01 -10.77 2.97
CA MET A 111 -12.33 -10.59 4.25
C MET A 111 -13.13 -11.26 5.37
N ILE A 112 -12.57 -11.35 6.57
CA ILE A 112 -13.30 -11.88 7.73
C ILE A 112 -14.42 -10.92 8.17
N THR A 113 -15.37 -11.43 8.95
CA THR A 113 -16.50 -10.64 9.47
C THR A 113 -16.00 -9.40 10.23
N GLY A 114 -16.60 -8.23 9.98
CA GLY A 114 -16.22 -6.96 10.59
C GLY A 114 -15.21 -6.12 9.78
N SER A 115 -14.48 -6.73 8.84
CA SER A 115 -13.54 -5.99 7.96
C SER A 115 -14.14 -4.90 7.06
N PRO A 116 -15.40 -4.97 6.58
CA PRO A 116 -15.95 -3.91 5.72
C PRO A 116 -15.90 -2.50 6.33
N TRP A 117 -15.88 -2.40 7.66
CA TRP A 117 -15.84 -1.14 8.41
C TRP A 117 -14.46 -0.49 8.42
N SER A 118 -13.42 -1.21 8.00
CA SER A 118 -12.08 -0.66 7.82
C SER A 118 -11.96 -0.03 6.44
N GLY A 119 -11.46 1.20 6.41
CA GLY A 119 -11.03 1.87 5.18
C GLY A 119 -9.76 1.22 4.61
N PRO A 120 -9.66 1.03 3.29
CA PRO A 120 -8.39 0.69 2.66
C PRO A 120 -7.38 1.84 2.74
N LEU A 121 -6.09 1.50 2.66
CA LEU A 121 -4.96 2.41 2.52
C LEU A 121 -4.04 1.90 1.40
N ALA A 122 -3.74 2.74 0.41
CA ALA A 122 -2.79 2.45 -0.65
C ALA A 122 -1.45 3.13 -0.40
N ASP A 123 -0.34 2.43 -0.65
CA ASP A 123 1.00 3.00 -0.63
C ASP A 123 1.52 3.37 -2.03
N GLY A 124 2.69 4.01 -2.08
CA GLY A 124 3.36 4.44 -3.31
C GLY A 124 3.82 3.31 -4.22
N TYR A 125 3.68 2.05 -3.80
CA TYR A 125 3.95 0.85 -4.60
C TYR A 125 2.67 0.10 -4.97
N ASN A 126 1.48 0.65 -4.70
CA ASN A 126 0.18 -0.01 -4.85
C ASN A 126 0.01 -1.27 -3.99
N ASN A 127 0.72 -1.38 -2.86
CA ASN A 127 0.27 -2.29 -1.82
C ASN A 127 -0.97 -1.69 -1.17
N LEU A 128 -1.97 -2.54 -0.99
CA LEU A 128 -3.22 -2.19 -0.33
C LEU A 128 -3.26 -2.78 1.08
N TYR A 129 -3.51 -1.95 2.07
CA TYR A 129 -3.63 -2.34 3.47
C TYR A 129 -5.07 -2.18 3.94
N VAL A 130 -5.60 -3.18 4.64
CA VAL A 130 -6.94 -3.11 5.23
C VAL A 130 -6.96 -3.74 6.61
N GLY A 131 -7.60 -3.05 7.56
CA GLY A 131 -7.82 -3.58 8.90
C GLY A 131 -8.84 -4.72 8.91
N GLN A 132 -8.56 -5.75 9.70
CA GLN A 132 -9.52 -6.78 10.08
C GLN A 132 -9.43 -7.04 11.58
N PRO A 133 -10.45 -7.66 12.21
CA PRO A 133 -10.35 -8.06 13.61
C PRO A 133 -9.05 -8.81 13.91
N GLY A 134 -8.20 -8.20 14.74
CA GLY A 134 -6.93 -8.76 15.21
C GLY A 134 -5.73 -8.63 14.25
N ALA A 135 -5.86 -8.01 13.07
CA ALA A 135 -4.74 -7.86 12.14
C ALA A 135 -4.91 -6.71 11.14
N VAL A 136 -3.80 -6.27 10.54
CA VAL A 136 -3.80 -5.51 9.29
C VAL A 136 -3.33 -6.45 8.19
N VAL A 137 -4.10 -6.57 7.11
CA VAL A 137 -3.75 -7.41 5.95
C VAL A 137 -3.19 -6.52 4.86
N SER A 138 -2.18 -7.00 4.16
CA SER A 138 -1.63 -6.36 2.96
C SER A 138 -1.91 -7.19 1.72
N PHE A 139 -2.19 -6.51 0.61
CA PHE A 139 -2.36 -7.07 -0.73
C PHE A 139 -1.40 -6.35 -1.66
N PRO A 140 -0.27 -6.98 -2.03
CA PRO A 140 0.67 -6.38 -2.97
C PRO A 140 0.10 -6.32 -4.40
N PRO A 141 0.62 -5.46 -5.27
CA PRO A 141 0.23 -5.43 -6.67
C PRO A 141 0.41 -6.82 -7.30
N PRO A 142 -0.55 -7.29 -8.10
CA PRO A 142 -0.47 -8.61 -8.70
C PRO A 142 0.60 -8.68 -9.79
N ASN A 143 1.81 -9.06 -9.41
CA ASN A 143 2.67 -9.89 -10.24
C ASN A 143 2.45 -11.35 -9.81
N GLY A 144 1.33 -11.93 -10.25
CA GLY A 144 1.07 -13.37 -10.16
C GLY A 144 0.16 -13.81 -9.01
N PHE A 145 -1.03 -14.27 -9.36
CA PHE A 145 -1.73 -15.28 -8.57
C PHE A 145 -0.83 -16.53 -8.52
N GLY A 146 -0.11 -16.70 -7.40
CA GLY A 146 0.80 -17.82 -7.19
C GLY A 146 1.34 -17.86 -5.76
N GLY A 147 0.42 -17.86 -4.79
CA GLY A 147 0.76 -18.03 -3.38
C GLY A 147 0.28 -16.89 -2.51
N VAL A 148 -0.95 -17.05 -2.00
CA VAL A 148 -1.29 -16.50 -0.68
C VAL A 148 -0.41 -17.26 0.31
N ASN A 149 0.84 -16.82 0.49
CA ASN A 149 1.43 -16.87 1.81
C ASN A 149 1.23 -15.48 2.37
N PRO A 150 0.18 -15.26 3.16
CA PRO A 150 0.08 -14.07 3.95
C PRO A 150 1.27 -14.16 4.90
N SER A 151 2.36 -13.43 4.62
CA SER A 151 3.50 -13.31 5.55
C SER A 151 3.13 -12.55 6.83
N SER A 152 1.84 -12.55 7.16
CA SER A 152 1.23 -12.16 8.43
C SER A 152 -0.19 -12.75 8.55
N ALA A 153 -0.40 -14.02 8.19
CA ALA A 153 -1.33 -14.81 9.01
C ALA A 153 -0.65 -15.00 10.36
N PRO A 154 -1.25 -14.57 11.49
CA PRO A 154 -0.75 -15.04 12.77
C PRO A 154 -0.83 -16.58 12.77
N PRO A 155 0.16 -17.29 13.35
CA PRO A 155 -0.04 -18.69 13.70
C PRO A 155 -1.34 -18.81 14.54
N PRO A 156 -1.98 -19.99 14.64
CA PRO A 156 -3.17 -20.19 15.48
C PRO A 156 -2.93 -20.00 17.00
N HIS A 157 -1.89 -19.28 17.38
CA HIS A 157 -1.64 -18.79 18.73
C HIS A 157 -1.34 -17.28 18.69
N PRO A 158 -2.01 -16.47 19.54
CA PRO A 158 -1.74 -15.05 19.62
C PRO A 158 -0.32 -14.85 20.12
N ARG A 159 0.54 -14.18 19.34
CA ARG A 159 1.73 -13.53 19.91
C ARG A 159 1.36 -12.09 20.22
N SER A 160 0.98 -11.85 21.46
CA SER A 160 1.07 -10.53 22.07
C SER A 160 2.53 -10.08 22.02
N TRP A 161 2.77 -8.88 21.52
CA TRP A 161 4.06 -8.23 21.70
C TRP A 161 4.15 -7.80 23.17
N SER A 162 4.94 -8.51 23.97
CA SER A 162 5.30 -8.06 25.32
C SER A 162 6.62 -7.31 25.23
N PRO A 163 6.76 -6.11 25.82
CA PRO A 163 8.03 -5.39 25.82
C PRO A 163 9.04 -6.17 26.66
N ALA A 164 10.24 -6.37 26.12
CA ALA A 164 11.34 -6.97 26.85
C ALA A 164 11.76 -6.03 28.00
N GLY A 165 11.79 -6.55 29.23
CA GLY A 165 12.37 -5.83 30.36
C GLY A 165 12.06 -6.45 31.71
N SER A 166 13.01 -7.27 32.21
CA SER A 166 13.71 -7.13 33.50
C SER A 166 14.46 -8.42 33.81
#